data_AF-A0A9W7C689-F1
#
_entry.id   AF-A0A9W7C689-F1
#
_cell.length_a   1.000
_cell.length_b   1.000
_cell.length_c   1.000
_cell.angle_alpha   90.00
_cell.angle_beta   90.00
_cell.angle_gamma   90.00
#
_symmetry.space_group_name_H-M   'P 1'
#
loop_
_entity.id
_entity.type
_entity.pdbx_description
1 polymer ?
#
loop_
_entity_poly.entity_id
_entity_poly.type
_entity_poly.pdbx_seq_one_letter_code
_entity_poly.pdbx_strand_id
1 'polypeptide(L)'
;MKVKLEKKEKQIKLLTQFGNRTLRDAADAWCDPERRQYADAKYGHISGWDTSEVTDMKHLFYADNRYGPGGTTAQISDDISGWNVGRVESTGYMFYHAESFNSDLSGWKVAKCKDMQSMFEGAKRFKKDCQKLGFKITKE
;
A
#
# COMPACT_ATOMS: atom_id res chain seq x y z
N MET A 1 12.91 4.83 40.67
CA MET A 1 11.74 4.59 39.77
C MET A 1 11.75 5.50 38.52
N LYS A 2 12.90 5.69 37.85
CA LYS A 2 12.97 6.48 36.60
C LYS A 2 13.32 5.65 35.34
N VAL A 3 13.89 4.46 35.52
CA VAL A 3 14.31 3.59 34.40
C VAL A 3 13.13 2.86 33.71
N LYS A 4 11.97 2.77 34.36
CA LYS A 4 10.78 2.11 33.78
C LYS A 4 9.95 3.04 32.86
N LEU A 5 10.19 4.35 32.88
CA LEU A 5 9.46 5.33 32.06
C LEU A 5 10.18 5.62 30.73
N GLU A 6 11.51 5.56 30.66
CA GLU A 6 12.26 5.77 29.42
C GLU A 6 12.17 4.60 28.41
N LYS A 7 11.78 3.40 28.86
CA LYS A 7 11.54 2.26 27.95
C LYS A 7 10.21 2.35 27.18
N LYS A 8 9.34 3.33 27.48
CA LYS A 8 8.09 3.56 26.73
C LYS A 8 8.21 4.56 25.59
N GLU A 9 9.32 5.30 25.48
CA GLU A 9 9.46 6.42 24.50
C GLU A 9 10.38 6.13 23.31
N LYS A 10 10.97 4.93 23.21
CA LYS A 10 11.72 4.52 22.00
C LYS A 10 11.43 3.07 21.62
N GLN A 11 10.16 2.69 21.61
CA GLN A 11 9.75 1.73 20.61
C GLN A 11 9.66 2.52 19.30
N ILE A 12 10.83 2.80 18.71
CA ILE A 12 10.91 2.99 17.27
C ILE A 12 10.20 1.74 16.76
N LYS A 13 8.97 1.87 16.27
CA LYS A 13 8.35 0.83 15.46
C LYS A 13 9.42 0.56 14.41
N LEU A 14 10.13 -0.57 14.53
CA LEU A 14 10.96 -1.06 13.46
C LEU A 14 9.96 -1.30 12.34
N LEU A 15 9.77 -0.29 11.50
CA LEU A 15 9.01 -0.43 10.28
C LEU A 15 9.79 -1.48 9.50
N THR A 16 9.11 -2.55 9.12
CA THR A 16 9.70 -3.54 8.24
C THR A 16 10.01 -2.80 6.95
N GLN A 17 11.29 -2.63 6.63
CA GLN A 17 11.71 -2.00 5.39
C GLN A 17 11.54 -2.98 4.24
N PHE A 18 10.86 -2.55 3.19
CA PHE A 18 10.58 -3.36 2.02
C PHE A 18 11.38 -2.91 0.80
N GLY A 19 11.80 -3.89 0.01
CA GLY A 19 12.16 -3.71 -1.40
C GLY A 19 11.05 -4.26 -2.29
N ASN A 20 11.16 -4.08 -3.61
CA ASN A 20 10.11 -4.44 -4.58
C ASN A 20 9.58 -5.88 -4.40
N ARG A 21 10.47 -6.86 -4.26
CA ARG A 21 10.08 -8.27 -4.12
C ARG A 21 9.41 -8.55 -2.78
N THR A 22 10.01 -8.10 -1.68
CA THR A 22 9.47 -8.37 -0.35
C THR A 22 8.15 -7.65 -0.11
N LEU A 23 7.98 -6.45 -0.67
CA LEU A 23 6.69 -5.75 -0.63
C LEU A 23 5.61 -6.57 -1.33
N ARG A 24 5.93 -7.13 -2.51
CA ARG A 24 5.00 -7.97 -3.27
C ARG A 24 4.58 -9.20 -2.48
N ASP A 25 5.55 -9.94 -1.96
CA ASP A 25 5.29 -11.14 -1.16
C ASP A 25 4.46 -10.82 0.10
N ALA A 26 4.69 -9.66 0.73
CA ALA A 26 3.93 -9.20 1.89
C ALA A 26 2.50 -8.77 1.53
N ALA A 27 2.34 -7.99 0.46
CA ALA A 27 1.03 -7.57 -0.05
C ALA A 27 0.18 -8.77 -0.49
N ASP A 28 0.79 -9.74 -1.19
CA ASP A 28 0.12 -10.99 -1.58
C ASP A 28 -0.33 -11.79 -0.36
N ALA A 29 0.50 -11.90 0.68
CA ALA A 29 0.12 -12.58 1.92
C ALA A 29 -0.96 -11.81 2.70
N TRP A 30 -0.97 -10.47 2.66
CA TRP A 30 -1.92 -9.63 3.36
C TRP A 30 -3.32 -9.65 2.72
N CYS A 31 -3.36 -9.64 1.39
CA CYS A 31 -4.58 -9.67 0.60
C CYS A 31 -5.27 -11.05 0.60
N ASP A 32 -4.53 -12.10 0.95
CA ASP A 32 -5.05 -13.45 1.11
C ASP A 32 -5.63 -13.64 2.54
N PRO A 33 -6.94 -13.86 2.69
CA PRO A 33 -7.56 -14.05 4.00
C PRO A 33 -6.95 -15.21 4.82
N GLU A 34 -6.48 -16.26 4.15
CA GLU A 34 -5.88 -17.42 4.82
C GLU A 34 -4.47 -17.12 5.32
N ARG A 35 -3.77 -16.17 4.67
CA ARG A 35 -2.39 -15.78 5.02
C ARG A 35 -2.31 -14.45 5.77
N ARG A 36 -3.41 -13.72 5.98
CA ARG A 36 -3.41 -12.40 6.63
C ARG A 36 -2.80 -12.43 8.04
N GLN A 37 -3.14 -13.44 8.86
CA GLN A 37 -2.55 -13.58 10.20
C GLN A 37 -1.04 -13.86 10.14
N TYR A 38 -0.60 -14.65 9.15
CA TYR A 38 0.81 -14.89 8.90
C TYR A 38 1.53 -13.61 8.45
N ALA A 39 0.90 -12.83 7.56
CA ALA A 39 1.45 -11.56 7.08
C ALA A 39 1.62 -10.57 8.24
N ASP A 40 0.62 -10.42 9.11
CA ASP A 40 0.72 -9.56 10.29
C ASP A 40 1.82 -10.03 11.26
N ALA A 41 1.93 -11.34 11.51
CA ALA A 41 2.96 -11.88 12.38
C ALA A 41 4.38 -11.73 11.81
N LYS A 42 4.55 -11.84 10.49
CA LYS A 42 5.87 -11.83 9.83
C LYS A 42 6.34 -10.44 9.42
N TYR A 43 5.43 -9.64 8.89
CA TYR A 43 5.72 -8.35 8.27
C TYR A 43 5.21 -7.17 9.09
N GLY A 44 4.35 -7.42 10.07
CA GLY A 44 3.60 -6.41 10.80
C GLY A 44 2.40 -5.90 10.01
N HIS A 45 1.58 -5.08 10.68
CA HIS A 45 0.42 -4.46 10.07
C HIS A 45 0.79 -3.57 8.87
N ILE A 46 0.03 -3.67 7.78
CA ILE A 46 0.30 -3.00 6.49
C ILE A 46 0.48 -1.48 6.58
N SER A 47 -0.19 -0.84 7.53
CA SER A 47 -0.07 0.60 7.77
C SER A 47 1.30 1.03 8.32
N GLY A 48 2.11 0.08 8.78
CA GLY A 48 3.46 0.30 9.33
C GLY A 48 4.57 -0.21 8.44
N TRP A 49 4.30 -0.51 7.17
CA TRP A 49 5.32 -0.94 6.23
C TRP A 49 6.17 0.24 5.74
N ASP A 50 7.50 0.14 5.83
CA ASP A 50 8.41 1.14 5.28
C ASP A 50 8.71 0.81 3.82
N THR A 51 8.11 1.59 2.91
CA THR A 51 8.28 1.46 1.47
C THR A 51 9.32 2.41 0.89
N SER A 52 10.15 3.07 1.71
CA SER A 52 11.07 4.13 1.26
C SER A 52 12.05 3.66 0.19
N GLU A 53 12.40 2.38 0.15
CA GLU A 53 13.36 1.78 -0.80
C GLU A 53 12.69 1.17 -2.04
N VAL A 54 11.36 1.22 -2.12
CA VAL A 54 10.59 0.60 -3.20
C VAL A 54 10.59 1.51 -4.43
N THR A 55 10.86 0.94 -5.58
CA THR A 55 10.84 1.62 -6.88
C THR A 55 9.73 1.12 -7.81
N ASP A 56 9.21 -0.09 -7.57
CA ASP A 56 8.18 -0.71 -8.41
C ASP A 56 7.03 -1.24 -7.53
N MET A 57 5.83 -0.70 -7.75
CA MET A 57 4.57 -1.12 -7.12
C MET A 57 3.54 -1.60 -8.15
N LYS A 58 3.97 -2.00 -9.35
CA LYS A 58 3.07 -2.50 -10.40
C LYS A 58 2.27 -3.70 -9.93
N HIS A 59 0.96 -3.65 -10.18
CA HIS A 59 0.00 -4.70 -9.86
C HIS A 59 -0.07 -5.12 -8.38
N LEU A 60 0.40 -4.29 -7.43
CA LEU A 60 0.52 -4.71 -6.02
C LEU A 60 -0.83 -5.10 -5.37
N PHE A 61 -1.92 -4.43 -5.76
CA PHE A 61 -3.28 -4.71 -5.31
C PHE A 61 -4.25 -4.88 -6.50
N TYR A 62 -3.77 -5.58 -7.53
CA TYR A 62 -4.50 -5.80 -8.77
C TYR A 62 -5.62 -6.83 -8.61
N ALA A 63 -6.86 -6.45 -8.92
CA ALA A 63 -8.03 -7.32 -8.84
C ALA A 63 -8.74 -7.49 -10.18
N ASP A 64 -8.08 -8.14 -11.14
CA ASP A 64 -8.77 -8.58 -12.36
C ASP A 64 -9.00 -10.08 -12.34
N ASN A 65 -10.27 -10.45 -12.44
CA ASN A 65 -10.72 -11.83 -12.56
C ASN A 65 -10.48 -12.41 -13.97
N ARG A 66 -10.06 -11.61 -14.95
CA ARG A 66 -9.82 -12.05 -16.33
C ARG A 66 -8.64 -13.00 -16.50
N TYR A 67 -7.67 -12.99 -15.59
CA TYR A 67 -6.45 -13.82 -15.69
C TYR A 67 -6.45 -15.05 -14.76
N GLY A 68 -7.61 -15.42 -14.21
CA GLY A 68 -7.76 -16.60 -13.34
C GLY A 68 -7.46 -16.33 -11.85
N PRO A 69 -7.58 -17.34 -10.97
CA PRO A 69 -7.46 -17.21 -9.52
C PRO A 69 -6.04 -16.85 -9.00
N GLY A 70 -5.11 -16.52 -9.90
CA GLY A 70 -3.75 -16.07 -9.55
C GLY A 70 -3.60 -14.56 -9.32
N GLY A 71 -4.67 -13.77 -9.51
CA GLY A 71 -4.72 -12.38 -9.08
C GLY A 71 -5.13 -12.30 -7.61
N THR A 72 -4.17 -12.19 -6.70
CA THR A 72 -4.44 -12.00 -5.27
C THR A 72 -5.36 -10.79 -5.11
N THR A 73 -6.57 -11.09 -4.65
CA THR A 73 -7.77 -10.27 -4.69
C THR A 73 -7.58 -8.97 -3.92
N ALA A 74 -8.13 -7.86 -4.42
CA ALA A 74 -8.13 -6.54 -3.78
C ALA A 74 -9.00 -6.49 -2.51
N GLN A 75 -8.58 -7.25 -1.49
CA GLN A 75 -9.06 -7.12 -0.12
C GLN A 75 -8.20 -6.11 0.64
N ILE A 76 -7.74 -5.06 -0.04
CA ILE A 76 -7.08 -3.92 0.59
C ILE A 76 -8.14 -2.90 1.01
N SER A 77 -8.47 -2.91 2.29
CA SER A 77 -9.34 -1.93 2.94
C SER A 77 -8.60 -1.10 3.99
N ASP A 78 -7.33 -1.45 4.24
CA ASP A 78 -6.52 -0.89 5.31
C ASP A 78 -5.87 0.43 4.89
N ASP A 79 -5.57 1.26 5.89
CA ASP A 79 -4.93 2.55 5.66
C ASP A 79 -3.45 2.37 5.28
N ILE A 80 -3.07 3.00 4.17
CA ILE A 80 -1.71 3.05 3.61
C ILE A 80 -1.24 4.49 3.35
N SER A 81 -1.96 5.47 3.92
CA SER A 81 -1.62 6.90 3.81
C SER A 81 -0.18 7.21 4.25
N GLY A 82 0.35 6.42 5.19
CA GLY A 82 1.72 6.55 5.72
C GLY A 82 2.84 5.95 4.86
N TRP A 83 2.53 5.30 3.74
CA TRP A 83 3.56 4.74 2.87
C TRP A 83 4.42 5.82 2.20
N ASN A 84 5.73 5.57 2.12
CA ASN A 84 6.66 6.46 1.41
C ASN A 84 6.80 6.02 -0.05
N VAL A 85 6.22 6.78 -0.97
CA VAL A 85 6.28 6.52 -2.42
C VAL A 85 7.26 7.43 -3.16
N GLY A 86 8.11 8.17 -2.45
CA GLY A 86 9.01 9.17 -3.04
C GLY A 86 10.10 8.60 -3.96
N ARG A 87 10.39 7.29 -3.88
CA ARG A 87 11.32 6.58 -4.77
C ARG A 87 10.63 5.74 -5.84
N VAL A 88 9.30 5.64 -5.80
CA VAL A 88 8.52 4.79 -6.70
C VAL A 88 8.55 5.38 -8.11
N GLU A 89 9.01 4.58 -9.07
CA GLU A 89 9.03 4.91 -10.49
C GLU A 89 7.81 4.38 -11.23
N SER A 90 7.13 3.37 -10.68
CA SER A 90 5.91 2.82 -11.28
C SER A 90 4.86 2.36 -10.29
N THR A 91 3.62 2.79 -10.53
CA THR A 91 2.39 2.38 -9.84
C THR A 91 1.35 1.83 -10.83
N GLY A 92 1.78 1.40 -12.02
CA GLY A 92 0.91 0.89 -13.06
C GLY A 92 -0.01 -0.23 -12.55
N TYR A 93 -1.31 -0.08 -12.77
CA TYR A 93 -2.35 -1.04 -12.37
C TYR A 93 -2.38 -1.39 -10.86
N MET A 94 -1.75 -0.59 -10.00
CA MET A 94 -1.58 -0.92 -8.57
C MET A 94 -2.91 -1.19 -7.85
N PHE A 95 -3.97 -0.42 -8.11
CA PHE A 95 -5.31 -0.58 -7.54
C PHE A 95 -6.37 -0.87 -8.61
N TYR A 96 -5.98 -1.55 -9.69
CA TYR A 96 -6.90 -1.90 -10.77
C TYR A 96 -8.04 -2.80 -10.25
N HIS A 97 -9.30 -2.38 -10.43
CA HIS A 97 -10.52 -3.01 -9.89
C HIS A 97 -10.49 -3.28 -8.38
N ALA A 98 -9.70 -2.51 -7.62
CA ALA A 98 -9.72 -2.57 -6.16
C ALA A 98 -10.97 -1.89 -5.60
N GLU A 99 -12.13 -2.55 -5.73
CA GLU A 99 -13.44 -1.95 -5.43
C GLU A 99 -13.58 -1.55 -3.96
N SER A 100 -12.96 -2.29 -3.04
CA SER A 100 -13.00 -2.06 -1.60
C SER A 100 -12.07 -0.94 -1.12
N PHE A 101 -11.07 -0.57 -1.92
CA PHE A 101 -10.03 0.39 -1.55
C PHE A 101 -10.59 1.80 -1.38
N ASN A 102 -10.24 2.46 -0.27
CA ASN A 102 -10.73 3.81 0.06
C ASN A 102 -9.81 4.63 0.97
N SER A 103 -8.51 4.39 0.93
CA SER A 103 -7.55 5.09 1.80
C SER A 103 -7.23 6.49 1.24
N ASP A 104 -6.98 7.46 2.13
CA ASP A 104 -6.58 8.82 1.74
C ASP A 104 -5.12 8.81 1.30
N LEU A 105 -4.87 9.11 0.03
CA LEU A 105 -3.53 9.16 -0.57
C LEU A 105 -3.05 10.59 -0.86
N SER A 106 -3.69 11.62 -0.30
CA SER A 106 -3.32 13.03 -0.52
C SER A 106 -1.88 13.36 -0.10
N GLY A 107 -1.33 12.63 0.87
CA GLY A 107 0.06 12.77 1.33
C GLY A 107 1.11 12.11 0.43
N TRP A 108 0.70 11.32 -0.57
CA TRP A 108 1.63 10.59 -1.42
C TRP A 108 2.32 11.53 -2.43
N LYS A 109 3.66 11.61 -2.31
CA LYS A 109 4.51 12.36 -3.25
C LYS A 109 5.11 11.43 -4.31
N VAL A 110 4.53 11.42 -5.50
CA VAL A 110 4.92 10.52 -6.61
C VAL A 110 5.82 11.20 -7.65
N ALA A 111 6.67 12.13 -7.22
CA ALA A 111 7.51 12.95 -8.09
C ALA A 111 8.36 12.13 -9.09
N LYS A 112 8.83 10.95 -8.69
CA LYS A 112 9.63 10.05 -9.54
C LYS A 112 8.81 9.08 -10.40
N CYS A 113 7.50 9.03 -10.23
CA CYS A 113 6.65 8.05 -10.88
C CYS A 113 6.46 8.38 -12.37
N LYS A 114 6.96 7.50 -13.23
CA LYS A 114 6.88 7.62 -14.69
C LYS A 114 5.64 6.93 -15.23
N ASP A 115 5.24 5.83 -14.61
CA ASP A 115 4.13 4.98 -15.07
C ASP A 115 3.05 4.89 -13.99
N MET A 116 1.88 5.48 -14.29
CA MET A 116 0.67 5.46 -13.45
C MET A 116 -0.53 4.88 -14.22
N GLN A 117 -0.27 4.08 -15.27
CA GLN A 117 -1.29 3.57 -16.16
C GLN A 117 -2.38 2.82 -15.39
N SER A 118 -3.64 3.20 -15.59
CA SER A 118 -4.82 2.54 -15.01
C SER A 118 -4.74 2.28 -13.50
N MET A 119 -3.95 3.07 -12.75
CA MET A 119 -3.66 2.83 -11.33
C MET A 119 -4.92 2.67 -10.47
N PHE A 120 -5.95 3.48 -10.73
CA PHE A 120 -7.23 3.44 -10.01
C PHE A 120 -8.41 3.04 -10.89
N GLU A 121 -8.18 2.52 -12.10
CA GLU A 121 -9.27 2.09 -12.97
C GLU A 121 -10.06 0.96 -12.27
N GLY A 122 -11.39 1.07 -12.18
CA GLY A 122 -12.21 0.10 -11.43
C GLY A 122 -12.22 0.27 -9.90
N ALA A 123 -11.39 1.12 -9.28
CA ALA A 123 -11.43 1.42 -7.84
C ALA A 123 -12.61 2.34 -7.48
N LYS A 124 -13.82 1.77 -7.48
CA LYS A 124 -15.11 2.50 -7.41
C LYS A 124 -15.25 3.36 -6.16
N ARG A 125 -14.89 2.86 -4.98
CA ARG A 125 -15.01 3.59 -3.70
C ARG A 125 -14.05 4.78 -3.66
N PHE A 126 -12.76 4.54 -3.88
CA PHE A 126 -11.75 5.58 -3.98
C PHE A 126 -12.13 6.70 -4.97
N LYS A 127 -12.58 6.35 -6.20
CA LYS A 127 -13.00 7.36 -7.18
C LYS A 127 -14.15 8.25 -6.70
N LYS A 128 -15.12 7.66 -6.00
CA LYS A 128 -16.28 8.40 -5.47
C LYS A 128 -15.86 9.44 -4.44
N ASP A 129 -14.93 9.11 -3.56
CA ASP A 129 -14.44 10.02 -2.51
C ASP A 129 -13.46 11.05 -3.09
N CYS A 130 -12.62 10.64 -4.07
CA CYS A 130 -11.72 11.53 -4.80
C CYS A 130 -12.44 12.71 -5.47
N GLN A 131 -13.56 12.44 -6.11
CA GLN A 131 -14.36 13.45 -6.81
C GLN A 131 -15.06 14.41 -5.86
N LYS A 132 -15.40 13.97 -4.64
CA LYS A 132 -16.10 14.79 -3.66
C LYS A 132 -15.18 15.79 -2.94
N LEU A 133 -13.89 15.46 -2.84
CA LEU A 133 -12.95 16.15 -1.94
C LEU A 133 -11.79 16.85 -2.68
N GLY A 134 -11.79 16.88 -4.02
CA GLY A 134 -10.79 17.63 -4.79
C GLY A 134 -9.38 17.05 -4.69
N PHE A 135 -9.25 15.75 -4.44
CA PHE A 135 -7.98 15.07 -4.25
C PHE A 135 -7.08 15.19 -5.48
N LYS A 136 -5.83 15.61 -5.27
CA LYS A 136 -4.78 15.62 -6.29
C LYS A 136 -3.55 14.89 -5.76
N ILE A 137 -3.18 13.79 -6.41
CA ILE A 137 -1.84 13.22 -6.26
C ILE A 137 -0.89 14.15 -7.01
N THR A 138 0.08 14.77 -6.32
CA THR A 138 0.97 15.76 -6.91
C THR A 138 2.28 15.13 -7.38
N LYS A 139 2.67 15.46 -8.61
CA LYS A 139 4.06 15.41 -9.07
C LYS A 139 4.65 16.80 -8.79
N GLU A 140 5.23 16.99 -7.62
CA GLU A 140 6.08 18.18 -7.37
C GLU A 140 7.38 18.07 -8.16
#